data_AF-A0A8T7ES76-F1
#
_entry.id   AF-A0A8T7ES76-F1
#
_cell.length_a   1.000
_cell.length_b   1.000
_cell.length_c   1.000
_cell.angle_alpha   90.00
_cell.angle_beta   90.00
_cell.angle_gamma   90.00
#
_symmetry.space_group_name_H-M   'P 1'
#
loop_
_entity.id
_entity.type
_entity.pdbx_description
1 polymer ?
#
loop_
_entity_poly.entity_id
_entity_poly.type
_entity_poly.pdbx_seq_one_letter_code
_entity_poly.pdbx_strand_id
1 'polypeptide(L)'
;MLTITAPQFALLRMEEIRPLQQRDAMTDEEMIEYLSRTAFEPGRPRQSIETLLHAFVPFKHVDHTHPDAVISLMCAPDPEAAARAVYGDRMAYVPYIRPGFTLSKWIGEKVQQNPGHRVRGDGQARAGDVVGRPAPVLRQHHSHHSRGRGLRR
;
A
#
# COMPACT_ATOMS: atom_id res chain seq x y z
N MET A 1 5.77 -1.52 -10.99
CA MET A 1 5.00 -2.18 -12.06
C MET A 1 5.83 -2.27 -13.35
N LEU A 2 6.92 -3.04 -13.39
CA LEU A 2 7.78 -3.07 -14.60
C LEU A 2 7.32 -4.09 -15.65
N THR A 3 6.69 -5.19 -15.23
CA THR A 3 6.34 -6.34 -16.09
C THR A 3 4.93 -6.89 -15.85
N ILE A 4 4.12 -6.19 -15.06
CA ILE A 4 2.77 -6.64 -14.72
C ILE A 4 1.83 -6.48 -15.93
N THR A 5 0.98 -7.47 -16.14
CA THR A 5 -0.04 -7.49 -17.21
C THR A 5 -1.43 -7.65 -16.60
N ALA A 6 -2.49 -7.38 -17.37
CA ALA A 6 -3.87 -7.38 -16.88
C ALA A 6 -4.30 -8.68 -16.13
N PRO A 7 -3.93 -9.90 -16.58
CA PRO A 7 -4.22 -11.15 -15.85
C PRO A 7 -3.66 -11.20 -14.42
N GLN A 8 -2.61 -10.42 -14.15
CA GLN A 8 -1.86 -10.45 -12.88
C GLN A 8 -2.41 -9.46 -11.84
N PHE A 9 -3.49 -8.75 -12.14
CA PHE A 9 -4.23 -7.96 -11.15
C PHE A 9 -5.32 -8.81 -10.51
N ALA A 10 -5.37 -8.79 -9.18
CA ALA A 10 -6.53 -9.26 -8.44
C ALA A 10 -7.69 -8.29 -8.71
N LEU A 11 -8.87 -8.83 -9.01
CA LEU A 11 -10.09 -8.06 -9.27
C LEU A 11 -11.06 -8.29 -8.12
N LEU A 12 -11.48 -7.22 -7.45
CA LEU A 12 -12.33 -7.29 -6.26
C LEU A 12 -13.56 -6.39 -6.41
N ARG A 13 -14.65 -6.77 -5.74
CA ARG A 13 -15.92 -6.04 -5.72
C ARG A 13 -15.86 -4.87 -4.73
N MET A 14 -15.75 -3.65 -5.26
CA MET A 14 -15.65 -2.45 -4.43
C MET A 14 -16.90 -2.18 -3.59
N GLU A 15 -18.09 -2.57 -4.08
CA GLU A 15 -19.34 -2.50 -3.33
C GLU A 15 -19.32 -3.34 -2.04
N GLU A 16 -18.56 -4.43 -2.02
CA GLU A 16 -18.40 -5.29 -0.84
C GLU A 16 -17.29 -4.79 0.08
N ILE A 17 -16.23 -4.15 -0.46
CA ILE A 17 -15.12 -3.64 0.35
C ILE A 17 -15.48 -2.32 1.06
N ARG A 18 -16.22 -1.41 0.42
CA ARG A 18 -16.51 -0.06 0.96
C ARG A 18 -17.12 -0.07 2.39
N PRO A 19 -18.07 -0.96 2.74
CA PRO A 19 -18.62 -1.05 4.09
C PRO A 19 -17.57 -1.28 5.18
N LEU A 20 -16.41 -1.85 4.86
CA LEU A 20 -15.34 -2.07 5.83
C LEU A 20 -14.80 -0.78 6.46
N GLN A 21 -14.96 0.38 5.81
CA GLN A 21 -14.58 1.68 6.39
C GLN A 21 -15.34 1.98 7.69
N GLN A 22 -16.54 1.41 7.86
CA GLN A 22 -17.37 1.61 9.04
C GLN A 22 -16.96 0.73 10.23
N ARG A 23 -16.10 -0.28 10.03
CA ARG A 23 -15.63 -1.14 11.13
C ARG A 23 -14.57 -0.44 11.95
N ASP A 24 -14.57 -0.66 13.25
CA ASP A 24 -13.56 -0.09 14.15
C ASP A 24 -12.20 -0.77 14.02
N ALA A 25 -12.20 -2.10 13.95
CA ALA A 25 -11.01 -2.92 13.86
C ALA A 25 -11.26 -4.21 13.04
N MET A 26 -10.16 -4.80 12.59
CA MET A 26 -10.11 -6.06 11.87
C MET A 26 -8.67 -6.62 11.98
N THR A 27 -8.53 -7.92 12.24
CA THR A 27 -7.20 -8.57 12.27
C THR A 27 -6.68 -8.84 10.85
N ASP A 28 -5.38 -9.15 10.72
CA ASP A 28 -4.77 -9.50 9.44
C ASP A 28 -5.45 -10.75 8.83
N GLU A 29 -5.78 -11.75 9.65
CA GLU A 29 -6.46 -12.98 9.25
C GLU A 29 -7.89 -12.72 8.78
N GLU A 30 -8.66 -11.94 9.54
CA GLU A 30 -10.02 -11.55 9.17
C GLU A 30 -10.04 -10.76 7.86
N MET A 31 -9.07 -9.85 7.68
CA MET A 31 -8.93 -9.05 6.47
C MET A 31 -8.63 -9.93 5.25
N ILE A 32 -7.68 -10.86 5.37
CA ILE A 32 -7.32 -11.78 4.29
C ILE A 32 -8.53 -12.64 3.88
N GLU A 33 -9.21 -13.22 4.87
CA GLU A 33 -10.37 -14.08 4.64
C GLU A 33 -11.54 -13.29 4.06
N TYR A 34 -11.80 -12.07 4.54
CA TYR A 34 -12.85 -11.22 3.99
C TYR A 34 -12.57 -10.87 2.52
N LEU A 35 -11.37 -10.39 2.24
CA LEU A 35 -10.99 -9.95 0.90
C LEU A 35 -11.01 -11.11 -0.12
N SER A 36 -10.72 -12.34 0.30
CA SER A 36 -10.78 -13.51 -0.58
C SER A 36 -12.20 -13.76 -1.12
N ARG A 37 -13.22 -13.44 -0.32
CA ARG A 37 -14.65 -13.59 -0.69
C ARG A 37 -15.13 -12.49 -1.63
N THR A 38 -14.45 -11.35 -1.67
CA THR A 38 -14.77 -10.22 -2.56
C THR A 38 -14.20 -10.37 -3.97
N ALA A 39 -13.51 -11.48 -4.26
CA ALA A 39 -12.93 -11.74 -5.57
C ALA A 39 -14.00 -11.77 -6.67
N PHE A 40 -13.78 -10.99 -7.72
CA PHE A 40 -14.72 -10.85 -8.83
C PHE A 40 -14.62 -12.02 -9.82
N GLU A 41 -13.39 -12.44 -10.14
CA GLU A 41 -13.10 -13.44 -11.18
C GLU A 41 -12.23 -14.58 -10.62
N PRO A 42 -12.67 -15.85 -10.73
CA PRO A 42 -11.87 -17.00 -10.33
C PRO A 42 -10.57 -17.12 -11.14
N GLY A 43 -9.51 -17.65 -10.53
CA GLY A 43 -8.23 -17.88 -11.20
C GLY A 43 -7.31 -16.66 -11.30
N ARG A 44 -7.76 -15.50 -10.82
CA ARG A 44 -6.89 -14.32 -10.61
C ARG A 44 -5.96 -14.53 -9.41
N PRO A 45 -4.80 -13.83 -9.37
CA PRO A 45 -3.89 -13.94 -8.24
C PRO A 45 -4.53 -13.40 -6.96
N ARG A 46 -3.99 -13.83 -5.82
CA ARG A 46 -4.38 -13.33 -4.50
C ARG A 46 -4.09 -11.83 -4.39
N GLN A 47 -5.01 -11.11 -3.77
CA GLN A 47 -4.91 -9.68 -3.47
C GLN A 47 -3.81 -9.35 -2.45
N SER A 48 -3.32 -8.11 -2.49
CA SER A 48 -2.33 -7.58 -1.53
C SER A 48 -2.94 -7.44 -0.13
N ILE A 49 -2.09 -7.51 0.91
CA ILE A 49 -2.48 -7.12 2.28
C ILE A 49 -2.78 -5.63 2.40
N GLU A 50 -2.28 -4.81 1.47
CA GLU A 50 -2.48 -3.35 1.43
C GLU A 50 -3.69 -2.96 0.57
N THR A 51 -4.51 -3.93 0.11
CA THR A 51 -5.69 -3.68 -0.74
C THR A 51 -6.63 -2.63 -0.15
N LEU A 52 -6.84 -2.64 1.17
CA LEU A 52 -7.74 -1.69 1.82
C LEU A 52 -7.25 -0.25 1.73
N LEU A 53 -5.95 0.01 1.69
CA LEU A 53 -5.39 1.34 1.48
C LEU A 53 -5.87 1.91 0.15
N HIS A 54 -5.79 1.13 -0.93
CA HIS A 54 -6.28 1.53 -2.25
C HIS A 54 -7.80 1.72 -2.26
N ALA A 55 -8.54 0.87 -1.54
CA ALA A 55 -9.99 0.90 -1.53
C ALA A 55 -10.58 2.06 -0.71
N PHE A 56 -9.85 2.57 0.27
CA PHE A 56 -10.35 3.57 1.22
C PHE A 56 -10.10 5.02 0.81
N VAL A 57 -9.23 5.24 -0.17
CA VAL A 57 -8.98 6.57 -0.73
C VAL A 57 -9.90 6.83 -1.95
N PRO A 58 -10.41 8.06 -2.14
CA PRO A 58 -11.41 8.36 -3.16
C PRO A 58 -10.79 8.63 -4.55
N PHE A 59 -9.83 7.80 -4.98
CA PHE A 59 -9.15 7.95 -6.27
C PHE A 59 -9.36 6.73 -7.16
N LYS A 60 -9.44 6.97 -8.49
CA LYS A 60 -9.61 5.90 -9.47
C LYS A 60 -8.37 5.02 -9.59
N HIS A 61 -7.19 5.63 -9.43
CA HIS A 61 -5.91 4.94 -9.48
C HIS A 61 -5.06 5.36 -8.29
N VAL A 62 -4.39 4.41 -7.68
CA VAL A 62 -3.53 4.61 -6.51
C VAL A 62 -2.31 3.73 -6.71
N ASP A 63 -1.15 4.34 -6.88
CA ASP A 63 0.12 3.62 -6.81
C ASP A 63 0.55 3.55 -5.36
N HIS A 64 1.01 2.37 -4.91
CA HIS A 64 1.70 2.24 -3.64
C HIS A 64 3.15 1.83 -3.88
N THR A 65 4.09 2.60 -3.35
CA THR A 65 5.53 2.39 -3.60
C THR A 65 6.34 2.52 -2.32
N HIS A 66 7.50 1.88 -2.30
CA HIS A 66 8.48 1.98 -1.22
C HIS A 66 9.79 2.56 -1.77
N PRO A 67 9.87 3.85 -2.15
CA PRO A 67 11.10 4.40 -2.70
C PRO A 67 12.16 4.51 -1.61
N ASP A 68 13.37 3.97 -1.88
CA ASP A 68 14.48 3.97 -0.93
C ASP A 68 14.80 5.37 -0.38
N ALA A 69 14.71 6.41 -1.22
CA ALA A 69 14.94 7.79 -0.82
C ALA A 69 13.91 8.29 0.20
N VAL A 70 12.63 7.92 0.03
CA VAL A 70 11.56 8.31 0.96
C VAL A 70 11.71 7.53 2.27
N ILE A 71 11.98 6.22 2.20
CA ILE A 71 12.24 5.41 3.39
C ILE A 71 13.44 5.96 4.18
N SER A 72 14.52 6.30 3.49
CA SER A 72 15.71 6.89 4.12
C SER A 72 15.38 8.22 4.82
N LEU A 73 14.53 9.06 4.21
CA LEU A 73 14.03 10.28 4.84
C LEU A 73 13.22 9.99 6.10
N MET A 74 12.38 8.94 6.09
CA MET A 74 11.59 8.51 7.24
C MET A 74 12.41 7.87 8.37
N CYS A 75 13.67 7.53 8.11
CA CYS A 75 14.63 7.06 9.11
C CYS A 75 15.43 8.19 9.79
N ALA A 76 15.25 9.45 9.37
CA ALA A 76 15.92 10.59 9.98
C ALA A 76 15.51 10.77 11.45
N PRO A 77 16.31 11.49 12.28
CA PRO A 77 15.96 11.77 13.67
C PRO A 77 14.62 12.49 13.85
N ASP A 78 14.31 13.41 12.92
CA ASP A 78 13.02 14.09 12.82
C ASP A 78 12.45 13.94 11.39
N PRO A 79 11.76 12.83 11.10
CA PRO A 79 11.30 12.52 9.75
C PRO A 79 10.15 13.42 9.30
N GLU A 80 9.35 13.96 10.22
CA GLU A 80 8.25 14.86 9.89
C GLU A 80 8.79 16.21 9.42
N ALA A 81 9.73 16.80 10.16
CA ALA A 81 10.38 18.04 9.75
C ALA A 81 11.16 17.85 8.43
N ALA A 82 11.85 16.72 8.27
CA ALA A 82 12.59 16.42 7.05
C ALA A 82 11.65 16.24 5.84
N ALA A 83 10.53 15.54 6.01
CA ALA A 83 9.50 15.41 4.98
C ALA A 83 8.89 16.77 4.62
N ARG A 84 8.60 17.61 5.62
CA ARG A 84 8.06 18.95 5.42
C ARG A 84 9.03 19.85 4.64
N ALA A 85 10.32 19.77 4.94
CA ALA A 85 11.35 20.55 4.25
C ALA A 85 11.45 20.18 2.75
N VAL A 86 11.29 18.90 2.40
CA VAL A 86 11.40 18.41 1.01
C VAL A 86 10.08 18.55 0.24
N TYR A 87 8.96 18.18 0.86
CA TYR A 87 7.67 18.02 0.20
C TYR A 87 6.68 19.16 0.49
N GLY A 88 6.85 19.91 1.58
CA GLY A 88 5.92 20.96 1.99
C GLY A 88 4.53 20.37 2.28
N ASP A 89 3.48 21.03 1.77
CA ASP A 89 2.09 20.58 1.88
C ASP A 89 1.69 19.44 0.91
N ARG A 90 2.62 19.02 0.04
CA ARG A 90 2.33 18.02 -1.00
C ARG A 90 2.26 16.59 -0.47
N MET A 91 2.91 16.32 0.67
CA MET A 91 2.97 15.00 1.29
C MET A 91 2.23 15.03 2.62
N ALA A 92 1.42 14.02 2.89
CA ALA A 92 0.89 13.77 4.23
C ALA A 92 1.94 13.00 5.04
N TYR A 93 2.24 13.45 6.25
CA TYR A 93 3.06 12.67 7.17
C TYR A 93 2.17 11.69 7.94
N VAL A 94 2.63 10.45 8.07
CA VAL A 94 1.92 9.39 8.79
C VAL A 94 2.89 8.77 9.78
N PRO A 95 2.58 8.78 11.09
CA PRO A 95 3.41 8.08 12.05
C PRO A 95 3.41 6.59 11.73
N TYR A 96 4.44 5.88 12.18
CA TYR A 96 4.49 4.44 11.93
C TYR A 96 3.31 3.72 12.56
N ILE A 97 2.54 3.06 11.70
CA ILE A 97 1.47 2.11 12.05
C ILE A 97 1.79 0.84 11.27
N ARG A 98 1.66 -0.31 11.91
CA ARG A 98 1.84 -1.60 11.23
C ARG A 98 0.90 -1.68 10.01
N PRO A 99 1.40 -2.12 8.83
CA PRO A 99 0.55 -2.31 7.66
C PRO A 99 -0.62 -3.25 7.96
N GLY A 100 -1.81 -2.90 7.46
CA GLY A 100 -3.05 -3.64 7.68
C GLY A 100 -4.28 -2.74 7.70
N PHE A 101 -5.37 -3.22 8.31
CA PHE A 101 -6.65 -2.52 8.38
C PHE A 101 -6.54 -1.13 9.03
N THR A 102 -5.90 -1.06 10.21
CA THR A 102 -5.79 0.19 10.98
C THR A 102 -5.10 1.30 10.22
N LEU A 103 -3.96 1.00 9.57
CA LEU A 103 -3.25 1.95 8.72
C LEU A 103 -4.12 2.39 7.54
N SER A 104 -4.77 1.44 6.86
CA SER A 104 -5.63 1.72 5.70
C SER A 104 -6.78 2.65 6.07
N LYS A 105 -7.47 2.40 7.18
CA LYS A 105 -8.57 3.23 7.69
C LYS A 105 -8.09 4.63 8.03
N TRP A 106 -6.98 4.74 8.76
CA TRP A 106 -6.39 6.03 9.13
C TRP A 106 -6.05 6.87 7.88
N ILE A 107 -5.44 6.26 6.85
CA ILE A 107 -5.12 6.95 5.60
C ILE A 107 -6.40 7.41 4.88
N GLY A 108 -7.38 6.52 4.74
CA GLY A 108 -8.66 6.84 4.11
C GLY A 108 -9.36 8.05 4.75
N GLU A 109 -9.45 8.06 6.08
CA GLU A 109 -10.04 9.17 6.84
C GLU A 109 -9.28 10.48 6.64
N LYS A 110 -7.93 10.44 6.66
CA LYS A 110 -7.11 11.64 6.49
C LYS A 110 -7.17 12.23 5.09
N VAL A 111 -7.18 11.37 4.06
CA VAL A 111 -7.34 11.81 2.68
C VAL A 111 -8.72 12.45 2.46
N GLN A 112 -9.78 11.89 3.04
CA GLN A 112 -11.12 12.46 2.95
C GLN A 112 -11.23 13.81 3.69
N GLN A 113 -10.53 13.98 4.81
CA GLN A 113 -10.49 15.23 5.58
C GLN A 113 -9.67 16.34 4.90
N ASN A 114 -8.70 15.99 4.04
CA ASN A 114 -7.78 16.93 3.39
C ASN A 114 -7.72 16.75 1.87
N PRO A 115 -8.76 17.15 1.11
CA PRO A 115 -8.80 17.03 -0.36
C PRO A 115 -7.76 17.91 -1.08
N GLY A 116 -7.07 18.81 -0.35
CA GLY A 116 -6.05 19.72 -0.87
C GLY A 116 -4.63 19.14 -1.01
N HIS A 117 -4.36 17.92 -0.51
CA HIS A 117 -3.12 17.21 -0.84
C HIS A 117 -3.18 16.83 -2.32
N ARG A 118 -2.66 17.74 -3.16
CA ARG A 118 -2.79 17.70 -4.62
C ARG A 118 -2.13 16.46 -5.22
N VAL A 119 -2.97 15.44 -5.39
CA VAL A 119 -2.97 14.54 -6.54
C VAL A 119 -2.92 15.39 -7.81
N ARG A 120 -1.81 15.35 -8.53
CA ARG A 120 -1.70 16.05 -9.81
C ARG A 120 -2.64 15.40 -10.83
N GLY A 121 -3.42 16.24 -11.50
CA GLY A 121 -3.73 16.09 -12.91
C GLY A 121 -4.83 15.11 -13.31
N ASP A 122 -4.78 13.84 -12.92
CA ASP A 122 -5.41 12.81 -13.78
C ASP A 122 -6.26 11.79 -12.99
N GLY A 123 -6.52 12.05 -11.70
CA GLY A 123 -7.19 11.10 -10.81
C GLY A 123 -6.32 9.93 -10.35
N GLN A 124 -5.00 10.15 -10.23
CA GLN A 124 -4.00 9.17 -9.77
C GLN A 124 -3.30 9.64 -8.47
N ALA A 125 -3.41 8.89 -7.37
CA ALA A 125 -2.57 9.10 -6.19
C ALA A 125 -1.26 8.32 -6.32
N ARG A 126 -0.11 8.93 -6.04
CA ARG A 126 1.18 8.22 -5.93
C ARG A 126 1.55 8.12 -4.46
N ALA A 127 1.57 6.93 -3.88
CA ALA A 127 2.06 6.73 -2.50
C ALA A 127 3.59 6.80 -2.45
N GLY A 128 4.12 7.98 -2.76
CA GLY A 128 5.17 8.59 -1.95
C GLY A 128 4.57 9.39 -0.77
N ASP A 129 3.24 9.53 -0.71
CA ASP A 129 2.55 10.48 0.18
C ASP A 129 2.16 9.93 1.57
N VAL A 130 2.53 8.69 1.91
CA VAL A 130 2.34 8.08 3.24
C VAL A 130 3.44 7.04 3.48
N VAL A 131 4.42 7.34 4.35
CA VAL A 131 5.44 6.38 4.78
C VAL A 131 5.74 6.57 6.27
N GLY A 132 5.59 5.50 7.05
CA GLY A 132 6.04 5.42 8.44
C GLY A 132 7.37 4.67 8.58
N ARG A 133 8.13 4.93 9.65
CA ARG A 133 9.46 4.35 9.97
C ARG A 133 9.56 2.83 9.74
N PRO A 134 10.68 2.29 9.23
CA PRO A 134 11.00 0.88 9.43
C PRO A 134 11.44 0.60 10.88
N ALA A 135 10.99 -0.54 11.43
CA ALA A 135 11.58 -1.17 12.62
C ALA A 135 12.98 -1.74 12.30
N PRO A 136 13.90 -1.89 13.27
CA PRO A 136 15.24 -2.40 12.98
C PRO A 136 15.15 -3.91 12.66
N VAL A 137 15.50 -4.25 11.41
CA VAL A 137 15.82 -5.59 10.89
C VAL A 137 14.63 -6.56 10.72
N LEU A 138 14.16 -6.72 9.47
CA LEU A 138 13.69 -8.01 8.96
C LEU A 138 14.06 -8.13 7.47
N ARG A 139 15.02 -9.01 7.16
CA ARG A 139 15.31 -9.46 5.79
C ARG A 139 14.13 -10.28 5.28
N GLN A 140 13.46 -9.85 4.21
CA GLN A 140 12.65 -10.75 3.40
C GLN A 140 13.31 -10.93 2.03
N HIS A 141 13.96 -12.07 1.88
CA HIS A 141 14.54 -12.55 0.63
C HIS A 141 13.60 -13.65 0.12
N HIS A 142 12.94 -13.44 -1.02
CA HIS A 142 12.37 -14.55 -1.78
C HIS A 142 12.66 -14.37 -3.27
N SER A 143 13.69 -15.10 -3.71
CA SER A 143 13.91 -15.48 -5.10
C SER A 143 14.57 -16.86 -5.06
N HIS A 144 13.76 -17.92 -5.11
CA HIS A 144 14.28 -19.23 -5.45
C HIS A 144 14.71 -19.18 -6.92
N HIS A 145 16.02 -19.08 -7.14
CA HIS A 145 16.64 -19.40 -8.42
C HIS A 145 17.12 -20.85 -8.35
N SER A 146 16.26 -21.80 -8.73
CA SER A 146 16.70 -23.11 -9.18
C SER A 146 17.19 -22.99 -10.62
N ARG A 147 18.45 -22.57 -10.81
CA ARG A 147 19.14 -22.79 -12.08
C ARG A 147 19.78 -24.18 -12.04
N GLY A 148 19.11 -25.12 -12.69
CA GLY A 148 19.77 -26.32 -13.17
C GLY A 148 20.90 -25.95 -14.11
N ARG A 149 22.11 -26.46 -13.82
CA ARG A 149 23.12 -26.72 -14.84
C ARG A 149 23.66 -28.11 -14.57
N GLY A 150 23.23 -29.05 -15.41
CA GLY A 150 23.99 -30.26 -15.64
C GLY A 150 25.26 -29.94 -16.44
N LEU A 151 26.35 -30.57 -16.05
CA LEU A 151 27.54 -30.94 -16.82
C LEU A 151 28.27 -31.92 -15.87
N ARG A 152 28.18 -33.26 -16.04
CA ARG A 152 29.09 -34.09 -16.87
C ARG A 152 30.47 -33.39 -16.93
N ARG A 153 31.51 -33.85 -16.24
CA ARG A 153 32.11 -35.18 -16.16
C ARG A 153 32.91 -35.33 -14.88
#